data_AF-A0A7C2SU88-F1
#
_entry.id   AF-A0A7C2SU88-F1
#
_cell.length_a   1.000
_cell.length_b   1.000
_cell.length_c   1.000
_cell.angle_alpha   90.00
_cell.angle_beta   90.00
_cell.angle_gamma   90.00
#
_symmetry.space_group_name_H-M   'P 1'
#
loop_
_entity.id
_entity.type
_entity.pdbx_description
1 polymer ?
#
loop_
_entity_poly.entity_id
_entity_poly.type
_entity_poly.pdbx_seq_one_letter_code
_entity_poly.pdbx_strand_id
1 'polypeptide(L)'
;LPEKRVYTLNKFKEEIVPHFEAEELILIPFILGKNKRIDILSEEIVGEHKKISELIELIRNEVDIEENLDNLGNLLSEHIRKEERELFQLVQEVFSEEQLSKLLNQFSHLNKPKSC
;
A
#
# COMPACT_ATOMS: atom_id res chain seq x y z
N LEU A 1 -3.22 9.97 23.78
CA LEU A 1 -2.46 8.86 23.18
C LEU A 1 -3.32 7.59 22.96
N PRO A 2 -4.13 7.11 23.93
CA PRO A 2 -4.94 5.90 23.74
C PRO A 2 -5.91 5.96 22.56
N GLU A 3 -6.61 7.09 22.38
CA GLU A 3 -7.55 7.29 21.26
C GLU A 3 -6.84 7.28 19.90
N LYS A 4 -5.68 7.94 19.79
CA LYS A 4 -4.86 7.95 18.56
C LYS A 4 -4.40 6.54 18.20
N ARG A 5 -3.92 5.76 19.18
CA ARG A 5 -3.53 4.37 18.97
C ARG A 5 -4.70 3.52 18.45
N VAL A 6 -5.85 3.57 19.12
CA VAL A 6 -7.03 2.79 18.70
C VAL A 6 -7.49 3.19 17.30
N TYR A 7 -7.53 4.50 17.02
CA TYR A 7 -7.84 5.01 15.69
C TYR A 7 -6.88 4.48 14.63
N THR A 8 -5.57 4.57 14.87
CA THR A 8 -4.54 4.08 13.94
C THR A 8 -4.66 2.59 13.68
N LEU A 9 -4.84 1.77 14.72
CA LEU A 9 -4.98 0.32 14.56
C LEU A 9 -6.23 -0.07 13.77
N ASN A 10 -7.35 0.64 13.98
CA ASN A 10 -8.58 0.42 13.22
C ASN A 10 -8.39 0.83 11.75
N LYS A 11 -7.85 2.01 11.48
CA LYS A 11 -7.59 2.48 10.11
C LYS A 11 -6.60 1.60 9.36
N PHE A 12 -5.55 1.14 10.03
CA PHE A 12 -4.61 0.20 9.43
C PHE A 12 -5.33 -1.08 8.98
N LYS A 13 -6.16 -1.66 9.84
CA LYS A 13 -6.91 -2.89 9.52
C LYS A 13 -7.96 -2.68 8.43
N GLU A 14 -8.69 -1.57 8.46
CA GLU A 14 -9.87 -1.36 7.61
C GLU A 14 -9.52 -0.78 6.24
N GLU A 15 -8.43 -0.02 6.13
CA GLU A 15 -8.10 0.72 4.90
C GLU A 15 -6.73 0.32 4.35
N ILE A 16 -5.70 0.28 5.19
CA ILE A 16 -4.31 0.07 4.72
C ILE A 16 -4.05 -1.40 4.35
N VAL A 17 -4.50 -2.36 5.17
CA VAL A 17 -4.33 -3.79 4.85
C VAL A 17 -5.00 -4.17 3.52
N PRO A 18 -6.29 -3.84 3.27
CA PRO A 18 -6.90 -4.12 1.96
C PRO A 18 -6.20 -3.40 0.80
N HIS A 19 -5.65 -2.21 1.03
CA HIS A 19 -4.89 -1.48 0.02
C HIS A 19 -3.59 -2.21 -0.35
N PHE A 20 -2.77 -2.60 0.64
CA PHE A 20 -1.55 -3.38 0.41
C PHE A 20 -1.85 -4.71 -0.28
N GLU A 21 -2.91 -5.41 0.14
CA GLU A 21 -3.34 -6.66 -0.51
C GLU A 21 -3.70 -6.44 -1.97
N ALA A 22 -4.42 -5.36 -2.29
CA ALA A 22 -4.81 -5.07 -3.66
C ALA A 22 -3.56 -4.77 -4.52
N GLU A 23 -2.56 -4.11 -3.97
CA GLU A 23 -1.31 -3.85 -4.67
C GLU A 23 -0.47 -5.11 -4.88
N GLU A 24 -0.24 -5.88 -3.81
CA GLU A 24 0.62 -7.06 -3.85
C GLU A 24 0.00 -8.23 -4.62
N LEU A 25 -1.33 -8.35 -4.64
CA LEU A 25 -2.03 -9.45 -5.32
C LEU A 25 -2.48 -9.10 -6.73
N ILE A 26 -2.61 -7.82 -7.07
CA ILE A 26 -3.13 -7.39 -8.38
C ILE A 26 -2.14 -6.48 -9.10
N LEU A 27 -1.84 -5.30 -8.53
CA LEU A 27 -1.04 -4.30 -9.22
C LEU A 27 0.36 -4.82 -9.55
N ILE A 28 1.10 -5.24 -8.53
CA ILE A 28 2.50 -5.63 -8.64
C ILE A 28 2.65 -6.83 -9.58
N PRO A 29 1.89 -7.94 -9.43
CA PRO A 29 1.96 -9.05 -10.38
C PRO A 29 1.65 -8.66 -11.83
N PHE A 30 0.77 -7.67 -12.04
CA PHE A 30 0.43 -7.20 -13.38
C PHE A 30 1.58 -6.41 -14.02
N ILE A 31 2.29 -5.60 -13.24
CA ILE A 31 3.29 -4.66 -13.76
C ILE A 31 4.72 -5.21 -13.79
N LEU A 32 5.01 -6.25 -13.02
CA LEU A 32 6.34 -6.86 -12.91
C LEU A 32 6.86 -7.41 -14.26
N GLY A 33 8.18 -7.28 -14.45
CA GLY A 33 8.91 -7.77 -15.62
C GLY A 33 8.69 -6.95 -16.89
N LYS A 34 7.95 -5.83 -16.82
CA LYS A 34 7.70 -4.94 -17.96
C LYS A 34 8.71 -3.80 -18.05
N ASN A 35 9.27 -3.37 -16.92
CA ASN A 35 10.27 -2.31 -16.86
C ASN A 35 11.12 -2.48 -15.59
N LYS A 36 12.45 -2.40 -15.72
CA LYS A 36 13.38 -2.61 -14.60
C LYS A 36 13.19 -1.61 -13.45
N ARG A 37 12.86 -0.36 -13.75
CA ARG A 37 12.61 0.66 -12.71
C ARG A 37 11.29 0.40 -12.00
N ILE A 38 10.26 -0.08 -12.71
CA ILE A 38 9.02 -0.56 -12.08
C ILE A 38 9.35 -1.72 -11.13
N ASP A 39 10.13 -2.70 -11.57
CA ASP A 39 10.48 -3.86 -10.74
C ASP A 39 11.18 -3.43 -9.43
N ILE A 40 12.13 -2.50 -9.52
CA ILE A 40 12.82 -1.93 -8.35
C ILE A 40 11.83 -1.20 -7.43
N LEU A 41 10.96 -0.34 -7.99
CA LEU A 41 9.98 0.40 -7.20
C LEU A 41 8.98 -0.53 -6.52
N SER A 42 8.54 -1.60 -7.18
CA SER A 42 7.67 -2.62 -6.59
C SER A 42 8.33 -3.33 -5.42
N GLU A 43 9.61 -3.68 -5.51
CA GLU A 43 10.35 -4.26 -4.39
C GLU A 43 10.49 -3.29 -3.21
N GLU A 44 10.77 -2.01 -3.49
CA GLU A 44 10.84 -0.96 -2.46
C GLU A 44 9.51 -0.80 -1.71
N ILE A 45 8.40 -0.71 -2.46
CA ILE A 45 7.03 -0.54 -1.94
C ILE A 45 6.64 -1.71 -1.02
N VAL A 46 6.86 -2.96 -1.46
CA VAL A 46 6.62 -4.15 -0.61
C VAL A 46 7.53 -4.15 0.63
N GLY A 47 8.76 -3.64 0.50
CA GLY A 47 9.65 -3.43 1.64
C GLY A 47 9.10 -2.40 2.64
N GLU A 48 8.46 -1.33 2.17
CA GLU A 48 7.81 -0.32 2.99
C GLU A 48 6.56 -0.87 3.69
N HIS A 49 5.72 -1.67 3.02
CA HIS A 49 4.56 -2.34 3.63
C HIS A 49 4.95 -3.16 4.86
N LYS A 50 6.07 -3.90 4.77
CA LYS A 50 6.62 -4.69 5.88
C LYS A 50 7.03 -3.81 7.05
N LYS A 51 7.77 -2.72 6.80
CA LYS A 51 8.19 -1.77 7.84
C LYS A 51 6.99 -1.08 8.51
N ILE A 52 5.98 -0.69 7.72
CA ILE A 52 4.73 -0.13 8.24
C ILE A 52 4.03 -1.14 9.16
N SER A 53 3.96 -2.41 8.73
CA SER A 53 3.37 -3.49 9.53
C SER A 53 4.14 -3.73 10.84
N GLU A 54 5.47 -3.67 10.81
CA GLU A 54 6.32 -3.76 12.01
C GLU A 54 6.04 -2.62 13.00
N LEU A 55 5.95 -1.37 12.52
CA LEU A 55 5.60 -0.22 13.36
C LEU A 55 4.22 -0.37 13.99
N ILE A 56 3.25 -0.89 13.23
CA ILE A 56 1.90 -1.19 13.75
C ILE A 56 1.96 -2.23 14.87
N GLU A 57 2.79 -3.26 14.76
CA GLU A 57 2.92 -4.25 15.82
C GLU A 57 3.59 -3.69 17.08
N LEU A 58 4.56 -2.78 16.95
CA LEU A 58 5.11 -2.04 18.09
C LEU A 58 4.03 -1.18 18.77
N ILE A 59 3.24 -0.44 18.00
CA ILE A 59 2.11 0.35 18.49
C ILE A 59 1.07 -0.56 19.17
N ARG A 60 0.76 -1.73 18.59
CA ARG A 60 -0.17 -2.71 19.17
C ARG A 60 0.33 -3.23 20.51
N ASN A 61 1.63 -3.47 20.66
CA ASN A 61 2.24 -3.94 21.91
C ASN A 61 2.56 -2.81 22.89
N GLU A 62 2.10 -1.57 22.60
CA GLU A 62 2.26 -0.41 23.47
C GLU A 62 3.73 -0.02 23.73
N VAL A 63 4.62 -0.36 22.80
CA VAL A 63 6.04 -0.01 22.82
C VAL A 63 6.22 1.37 22.20
N ASP A 64 6.85 2.30 22.92
CA ASP A 64 7.23 3.64 22.47
C ASP A 64 6.18 4.33 21.58
N ILE A 65 4.92 4.30 22.04
CA ILE A 65 3.73 4.59 21.20
C ILE A 65 3.84 5.92 20.46
N GLU A 66 4.32 6.97 21.13
CA GLU A 66 4.40 8.31 20.53
C GLU A 66 5.44 8.37 19.40
N GLU A 67 6.63 7.82 19.63
CA GLU A 67 7.70 7.74 18.63
C GLU A 67 7.28 6.86 17.46
N ASN A 68 6.69 5.69 17.73
CA ASN A 68 6.24 4.79 16.67
C ASN A 68 5.06 5.35 15.87
N LEU A 69 4.16 6.14 16.47
CA LEU A 69 3.11 6.85 15.74
C LEU A 69 3.68 7.95 14.83
N ASP A 70 4.71 8.67 15.27
CA ASP A 70 5.39 9.69 14.45
C ASP A 70 6.13 9.05 13.27
N ASN A 71 6.92 8.00 13.56
CA ASN A 71 7.62 7.21 12.54
C ASN A 71 6.65 6.62 11.51
N LEU A 72 5.52 6.09 11.96
CA LEU A 72 4.47 5.55 11.08
C LEU A 72 3.90 6.64 10.16
N GLY A 73 3.59 7.82 10.71
CA GLY A 73 3.05 8.94 9.93
C GLY A 73 4.03 9.43 8.86
N ASN A 74 5.31 9.56 9.22
CA ASN A 74 6.36 9.94 8.28
C ASN A 74 6.54 8.88 7.18
N LEU A 75 6.61 7.60 7.55
CA LEU A 75 6.79 6.51 6.59
C LEU A 75 5.60 6.38 5.63
N LEU A 76 4.36 6.48 6.12
CA LEU A 76 3.16 6.47 5.28
C LEU A 76 3.15 7.65 4.30
N SER A 77 3.54 8.85 4.74
CA SER A 77 3.57 10.01 3.85
C SER A 77 4.59 9.87 2.73
N GLU A 78 5.76 9.28 3.00
CA GLU A 78 6.78 9.08 1.97
C GLU A 78 6.42 7.94 1.02
N HIS A 79 5.84 6.87 1.56
CA HIS A 79 5.29 5.75 0.81
C HIS A 79 4.23 6.19 -0.22
N ILE A 80 3.18 6.90 0.23
CA ILE A 80 2.11 7.40 -0.67
C ILE A 80 2.69 8.30 -1.77
N ARG A 81 3.64 9.18 -1.43
CA ARG A 81 4.29 10.05 -2.42
C ARG A 81 5.06 9.26 -3.47
N LYS A 82 5.77 8.21 -3.07
CA LYS A 82 6.52 7.35 -3.99
C LYS A 82 5.58 6.63 -4.95
N GLU A 83 4.48 6.10 -4.45
CA GLU A 83 3.46 5.46 -5.27
C GLU A 83 2.88 6.44 -6.30
N GLU A 84 2.37 7.58 -5.84
CA GLU A 84 1.68 8.54 -6.70
C GLU A 84 2.60 9.20 -7.74
N ARG A 85 3.83 9.53 -7.34
CA ARG A 85 4.74 10.37 -8.13
C ARG A 85 5.77 9.59 -8.93
N GLU A 86 6.09 8.36 -8.51
CA GLU A 86 7.08 7.52 -9.19
C GLU A 86 6.43 6.29 -9.81
N LEU A 87 5.88 5.39 -8.99
CA LEU A 87 5.40 4.10 -9.50
C LEU A 87 4.23 4.29 -10.46
N PHE A 88 3.17 4.98 -10.04
CA PHE A 88 1.95 5.12 -10.84
C PHE A 88 2.17 5.94 -12.10
N GLN A 89 3.01 6.99 -12.05
CA GLN A 89 3.41 7.75 -13.25
C GLN A 89 4.12 6.84 -14.25
N LEU A 90 5.11 6.07 -13.80
CA LEU A 90 5.87 5.20 -14.68
C LEU A 90 5.02 4.05 -15.23
N VAL A 91 4.09 3.51 -14.45
CA VAL A 91 3.11 2.53 -14.94
C VAL A 91 2.22 3.13 -16.03
N GLN A 92 1.75 4.36 -15.88
CA GLN A 92 0.95 5.04 -16.90
C GLN A 92 1.73 5.32 -18.19
N GLU A 93 3.05 5.56 -18.09
CA GLU A 93 3.92 5.76 -19.25
C GLU A 93 4.25 4.47 -20.00
N VAL A 94 4.44 3.36 -19.26
CA VAL A 94 4.90 2.08 -19.83
C VAL A 94 3.77 1.24 -20.40
N PHE A 95 2.55 1.35 -19.86
CA PHE A 95 1.42 0.48 -20.22
C PHE A 95 0.43 1.20 -21.14
N SER A 96 -0.13 0.48 -22.10
CA SER A 96 -1.19 1.03 -22.95
C SER A 96 -2.50 1.21 -22.19
N GLU A 97 -3.36 2.10 -22.69
CA GLU A 97 -4.72 2.27 -22.15
C GLU A 97 -5.51 0.96 -22.09
N GLU A 98 -5.33 0.06 -23.06
CA GLU A 98 -5.97 -1.26 -23.05
C GLU A 98 -5.47 -2.13 -21.89
N GLN A 99 -4.17 -2.12 -21.62
CA GLN A 99 -3.59 -2.85 -20.49
C GLN A 99 -4.05 -2.26 -19.15
N LEU A 100 -4.04 -0.93 -19.01
CA LEU A 100 -4.51 -0.26 -17.81
C LEU A 100 -6.00 -0.50 -17.57
N SER A 101 -6.82 -0.53 -18.62
CA SER A 101 -8.24 -0.88 -18.52
C SER A 101 -8.44 -2.32 -18.03
N LYS A 102 -7.63 -3.29 -18.50
CA LYS A 102 -7.65 -4.66 -17.98
C LYS A 102 -7.31 -4.71 -16.49
N LEU A 103 -6.29 -3.96 -16.07
CA LEU A 103 -5.90 -3.85 -14.67
C LEU A 103 -7.04 -3.28 -13.81
N LEU A 104 -7.66 -2.17 -14.22
CA LEU A 104 -8.79 -1.57 -13.50
C LEU A 104 -9.97 -2.53 -13.33
N ASN A 105 -10.25 -3.36 -14.35
CA ASN A 105 -11.30 -4.37 -14.24
C ASN A 105 -10.97 -5.42 -13.15
N GLN A 106 -9.70 -5.78 -12.95
CA GLN A 106 -9.29 -6.70 -11.88
C GLN A 106 -9.59 -6.12 -10.49
N PHE A 107 -9.36 -4.82 -10.29
CA PHE A 107 -9.74 -4.13 -9.05
C PHE A 107 -11.25 -4.10 -8.82
N SER A 108 -12.06 -3.93 -9.87
CA SER A 108 -13.53 -3.88 -9.75
C SER A 108 -14.16 -5.17 -9.20
N HIS A 109 -13.49 -6.31 -9.39
CA HIS A 109 -13.97 -7.60 -8.90
C HIS A 109 -13.81 -7.80 -7.38
N LEU A 110 -12.97 -7.01 -6.71
CA LEU A 110 -12.80 -7.03 -5.25
C LEU A 110 -13.87 -6.24 -4.49
N ASN A 111 -14.47 -5.22 -5.12
CA ASN A 111 -15.47 -4.34 -4.51
C ASN A 111 -16.92 -4.84 -4.68
N LYS A 112 -17.15 -6.10 -5.09
CA LYS A 112 -18.50 -6.65 -5.06
C LYS A 112 -18.92 -6.82 -3.60
N PRO A 113 -20.04 -6.23 -3.16
CA PRO A 113 -20.58 -6.54 -1.85
C PRO A 113 -20.76 -8.04 -1.77
N LYS A 114 -20.30 -8.66 -0.67
CA LYS A 114 -20.71 -10.03 -0.34
C LYS A 114 -22.24 -10.03 -0.38
N SER A 115 -22.81 -10.71 -1.37
CA SER A 115 -24.25 -11.00 -1.33
C SER A 115 -24.49 -11.74 -0.02
N CYS A 116 -25.36 -11.19 0.82
CA CYS A 116 -26.08 -11.99 1.80
C CYS A 116 -26.77 -13.17 1.10
#